data_AF-X0VAM9-F1
#
_entry.id   AF-X0VAM9-F1
#
_cell.length_a   1.000
_cell.length_b   1.000
_cell.length_c   1.000
_cell.angle_alpha   90.00
_cell.angle_beta   90.00
_cell.angle_gamma   90.00
#
_symmetry.space_group_name_H-M   'P 1'
#
loop_
_entity.id
_entity.type
_entity.pdbx_description
1 polymer ?
#
loop_
_entity_poly.entity_id
_entity_poly.type
_entity_poly.pdbx_seq_one_letter_code
_entity_poly.pdbx_strand_id
1 'polypeptide(L)'
;MKENKSLHSICRWTFNAGKGGFVPDDMRPEWNSQNLNTVDMIKLVKNRIAPRLPDNVELGIEMHYDYEFDEKTAPEIADALIDSKIYLAMVTPGAHRHYAYGGIASLDPVERKSAEEFGERTVNLAYGPLRKTWHPDPLKWPAVIIWNGSFGYDLASIGIFKMYQNLKKSMAKLCKYEEKLGGDLYFAIEPKPNEGHPALLIPTVA
;
A
#
# COMPACT_ATOMS: atom_id res chain seq x y z
N MET A 1 22.31 17.37 -21.45
CA MET A 1 21.15 17.56 -20.55
C MET A 1 20.89 16.22 -19.90
N LYS A 2 20.77 16.13 -18.57
CA LYS A 2 20.20 14.92 -17.95
C LYS A 2 18.83 14.74 -18.62
N GLU A 3 18.60 13.61 -19.27
CA GLU A 3 17.25 13.29 -19.75
C GLU A 3 16.30 13.42 -18.56
N ASN A 4 15.22 14.20 -18.71
CA ASN A 4 14.18 14.24 -17.69
C ASN A 4 13.56 12.85 -17.62
N LYS A 5 13.97 12.08 -16.60
CA LYS A 5 13.37 10.79 -16.30
C LYS A 5 11.91 11.03 -15.88
N SER A 6 11.01 10.29 -16.49
CA SER A 6 9.59 10.28 -16.14
C SER A 6 9.35 9.10 -15.19
N LEU A 7 8.88 9.38 -13.99
CA LEU A 7 8.67 8.35 -12.96
C LEU A 7 7.27 7.77 -13.12
N HIS A 8 7.18 6.47 -13.26
CA HIS A 8 5.92 5.74 -13.35
C HIS A 8 5.94 4.57 -12.37
N SER A 9 4.83 4.33 -11.71
CA SER A 9 4.66 3.17 -10.83
C SER A 9 3.52 2.30 -11.31
N ILE A 10 3.62 1.00 -11.02
CA ILE A 10 2.59 0.02 -11.34
C ILE A 10 2.12 -0.61 -10.04
N CYS A 11 0.83 -0.47 -9.78
CA CYS A 11 0.19 -1.03 -8.61
C CYS A 11 -0.07 -2.52 -8.77
N ARG A 12 0.43 -3.37 -7.86
CA ARG A 12 0.25 -4.82 -7.96
C ARG A 12 -1.22 -5.22 -8.01
N TRP A 13 -2.10 -4.59 -7.23
CA TRP A 13 -3.54 -4.90 -7.19
C TRP A 13 -4.28 -4.65 -8.51
N THR A 14 -3.71 -3.91 -9.47
CA THR A 14 -4.34 -3.69 -10.78
C THR A 14 -4.34 -4.96 -11.65
N PHE A 15 -3.45 -5.91 -11.35
CA PHE A 15 -3.38 -7.23 -11.98
C PHE A 15 -4.18 -8.25 -11.15
N ASN A 16 -5.51 -8.22 -11.27
CA ASN A 16 -6.41 -9.11 -10.52
C ASN A 16 -7.37 -9.88 -11.43
N ALA A 17 -7.87 -11.01 -10.92
CA ALA A 17 -8.87 -11.84 -11.60
C ALA A 17 -10.24 -11.16 -11.72
N GLY A 18 -10.53 -10.21 -10.82
CA GLY A 18 -11.82 -9.55 -10.65
C GLY A 18 -12.02 -9.26 -9.15
N LYS A 19 -13.04 -8.46 -8.82
CA LYS A 19 -13.37 -8.08 -7.43
C LYS A 19 -14.71 -8.71 -6.95
N GLY A 20 -15.49 -9.24 -7.87
CA GLY A 20 -16.80 -9.85 -7.59
C GLY A 20 -17.83 -8.87 -7.03
N GLY A 21 -18.67 -9.35 -6.11
CA GLY A 21 -19.71 -8.60 -5.39
C GLY A 21 -21.11 -9.05 -5.78
N PHE A 22 -21.54 -8.68 -6.99
CA PHE A 22 -22.78 -9.19 -7.59
C PHE A 22 -22.54 -10.32 -8.60
N VAL A 23 -21.27 -10.56 -8.92
CA VAL A 23 -20.79 -11.56 -9.89
C VAL A 23 -19.59 -12.29 -9.30
N PRO A 24 -19.18 -13.44 -9.85
CA PRO A 24 -17.92 -14.08 -9.52
C PRO A 24 -16.71 -13.12 -9.65
N ASP A 25 -15.68 -13.36 -8.84
CA ASP A 25 -14.47 -12.55 -8.77
C ASP A 25 -13.36 -13.01 -9.74
N ASP A 26 -13.70 -13.85 -10.72
CA ASP A 26 -12.75 -14.58 -11.56
C ASP A 26 -12.90 -14.32 -13.07
N MET A 27 -13.31 -13.10 -13.46
CA MET A 27 -13.40 -12.70 -14.88
C MET A 27 -12.11 -12.94 -15.69
N ARG A 28 -10.94 -12.94 -15.02
CA ARG A 28 -9.60 -13.24 -15.56
C ARG A 28 -8.92 -14.28 -14.67
N PRO A 29 -9.30 -15.57 -14.73
CA PRO A 29 -8.86 -16.57 -13.75
C PRO A 29 -7.34 -16.79 -13.76
N GLU A 30 -6.68 -16.56 -14.90
CA GLU A 30 -5.22 -16.61 -15.04
C GLU A 30 -4.48 -15.55 -14.20
N TRP A 31 -5.18 -14.51 -13.75
CA TRP A 31 -4.61 -13.39 -12.98
C TRP A 31 -4.91 -13.50 -11.48
N ASN A 32 -5.41 -14.65 -11.01
CA ASN A 32 -5.56 -14.90 -9.59
C ASN A 32 -4.20 -15.04 -8.89
N SER A 33 -4.16 -14.96 -7.57
CA SER A 33 -2.92 -15.00 -6.80
C SER A 33 -2.19 -16.35 -6.82
N GLN A 34 -2.86 -17.44 -7.22
CA GLN A 34 -2.24 -18.76 -7.38
C GLN A 34 -1.45 -18.86 -8.70
N ASN A 35 -1.94 -18.21 -9.74
CA ASN A 35 -1.38 -18.25 -11.09
C ASN A 35 -0.43 -17.09 -11.39
N LEU A 36 -0.66 -15.94 -10.76
CA LEU A 36 0.14 -14.74 -10.92
C LEU A 36 0.44 -14.17 -9.53
N ASN A 37 1.51 -14.61 -8.89
CA ASN A 37 1.97 -13.98 -7.65
C ASN A 37 2.70 -12.64 -7.95
N THR A 38 3.20 -11.97 -6.92
CA THR A 38 3.88 -10.67 -7.07
C THR A 38 5.22 -10.78 -7.82
N VAL A 39 5.98 -11.84 -7.60
CA VAL A 39 7.23 -12.12 -8.34
C VAL A 39 6.94 -12.30 -9.83
N ASP A 40 5.90 -13.05 -10.18
CA ASP A 40 5.51 -13.31 -11.57
C ASP A 40 4.96 -12.04 -12.24
N MET A 41 4.23 -11.20 -11.51
CA MET A 41 3.82 -9.88 -12.00
C MET A 41 5.03 -8.98 -12.30
N ILE A 42 6.04 -8.93 -11.42
CA ILE A 42 7.27 -8.15 -11.65
C ILE A 42 7.99 -8.65 -12.90
N LYS A 43 8.12 -9.98 -13.08
CA LYS A 43 8.69 -10.57 -14.30
C LYS A 43 7.87 -10.22 -15.54
N LEU A 44 6.54 -10.21 -15.45
CA LEU A 44 5.66 -9.78 -16.53
C LEU A 44 5.91 -8.31 -16.88
N VAL A 45 5.96 -7.41 -15.89
CA VAL A 45 6.29 -6.00 -16.10
C VAL A 45 7.63 -5.87 -16.81
N LYS A 46 8.67 -6.55 -16.31
CA LYS A 46 10.01 -6.54 -16.90
C LYS A 46 10.04 -7.02 -18.35
N ASN A 47 9.36 -8.12 -18.66
CA ASN A 47 9.49 -8.79 -19.95
C ASN A 47 8.48 -8.30 -20.99
N ARG A 48 7.35 -7.75 -20.54
CA ARG A 48 6.24 -7.38 -21.42
C ARG A 48 5.88 -5.90 -21.35
N ILE A 49 6.11 -5.20 -20.24
CA ILE A 49 5.70 -3.78 -20.14
C ILE A 49 6.90 -2.87 -20.37
N ALA A 50 7.96 -3.01 -19.58
CA ALA A 50 9.15 -2.16 -19.65
C ALA A 50 9.74 -2.01 -21.08
N PRO A 51 9.85 -3.07 -21.92
CA PRO A 51 10.41 -2.94 -23.27
C PRO A 51 9.54 -2.16 -24.26
N ARG A 52 8.29 -1.83 -23.89
CA ARG A 52 7.34 -1.06 -24.71
C ARG A 52 7.23 0.39 -24.27
N LEU A 53 7.91 0.78 -23.18
CA LEU A 53 7.91 2.13 -22.67
C LEU A 53 9.08 2.93 -23.26
N PRO A 54 8.97 4.27 -23.34
CA PRO A 54 10.09 5.12 -23.70
C PRO A 54 11.29 4.97 -22.75
N ASP A 55 12.52 5.12 -23.26
CA ASP A 55 13.78 4.96 -22.50
C ASP A 55 13.95 5.94 -21.33
N ASN A 56 13.22 7.06 -21.35
CA ASN A 56 13.22 8.03 -20.26
C ASN A 56 12.27 7.64 -19.12
N VAL A 57 11.49 6.57 -19.23
CA VAL A 57 10.62 6.09 -18.14
C VAL A 57 11.43 5.25 -17.15
N GLU A 58 11.29 5.59 -15.87
CA GLU A 58 11.81 4.82 -14.75
C GLU A 58 10.63 4.21 -13.97
N LEU A 59 10.68 2.90 -13.76
CA LEU A 59 9.57 2.15 -13.19
C LEU A 59 9.76 1.86 -11.69
N GLY A 60 8.66 1.94 -10.96
CA GLY A 60 8.51 1.37 -9.63
C GLY A 60 7.26 0.49 -9.48
N ILE A 61 7.18 -0.25 -8.38
CA ILE A 61 6.02 -1.07 -8.01
C ILE A 61 5.43 -0.58 -6.68
N GLU A 62 4.11 -0.69 -6.58
CA GLU A 62 3.34 -0.39 -5.37
C GLU A 62 2.61 -1.64 -4.89
N MET A 63 2.59 -1.89 -3.56
CA MET A 63 2.03 -3.13 -3.02
C MET A 63 1.32 -2.95 -1.66
N HIS A 64 0.31 -3.79 -1.43
CA HIS A 64 -0.37 -3.96 -0.15
C HIS A 64 0.27 -5.07 0.71
N TYR A 65 0.60 -4.74 1.95
CA TYR A 65 1.02 -5.72 2.95
C TYR A 65 -0.14 -6.64 3.34
N ASP A 66 0.18 -7.92 3.53
CA ASP A 66 -0.72 -9.04 3.84
C ASP A 66 -1.77 -9.32 2.74
N TYR A 67 -1.50 -8.82 1.55
CA TYR A 67 -2.24 -9.19 0.34
C TYR A 67 -1.29 -9.59 -0.80
N GLU A 68 -0.31 -8.74 -1.05
CA GLU A 68 0.58 -8.83 -2.20
C GLU A 68 2.03 -9.09 -1.80
N PHE A 69 2.37 -8.78 -0.56
CA PHE A 69 3.60 -9.19 0.08
C PHE A 69 3.37 -9.37 1.59
N ASP A 70 4.20 -10.22 2.19
CA ASP A 70 4.19 -10.53 3.63
C ASP A 70 5.62 -10.85 4.09
N GLU A 71 5.79 -11.26 5.35
CA GLU A 71 7.09 -11.61 5.92
C GLU A 71 7.78 -12.76 5.17
N LYS A 72 7.01 -13.66 4.55
CA LYS A 72 7.54 -14.85 3.87
C LYS A 72 7.98 -14.52 2.45
N THR A 73 7.22 -13.69 1.76
CA THR A 73 7.36 -13.39 0.32
C THR A 73 8.19 -12.13 0.07
N ALA A 74 8.34 -11.23 1.05
CA ALA A 74 9.10 -9.99 0.86
C ALA A 74 10.56 -10.22 0.40
N PRO A 75 11.33 -11.21 0.89
CA PRO A 75 12.70 -11.45 0.40
C PRO A 75 12.77 -11.79 -1.10
N GLU A 76 11.92 -12.70 -1.58
CA GLU A 76 11.90 -13.12 -3.00
C GLU A 76 11.37 -12.02 -3.92
N ILE A 77 10.39 -11.24 -3.46
CA ILE A 77 9.90 -10.05 -4.16
C ILE A 77 11.04 -9.04 -4.31
N ALA A 78 11.84 -8.86 -3.25
CA ALA A 78 12.95 -7.93 -3.28
C ALA A 78 14.03 -8.35 -4.30
N ASP A 79 14.34 -9.64 -4.41
CA ASP A 79 15.24 -10.16 -5.44
C ASP A 79 14.68 -9.94 -6.85
N ALA A 80 13.39 -10.21 -7.06
CA ALA A 80 12.74 -10.01 -8.35
C ALA A 80 12.77 -8.54 -8.82
N LEU A 81 12.61 -7.59 -7.90
CA LEU A 81 12.72 -6.15 -8.17
C LEU A 81 14.14 -5.77 -8.63
N ILE A 82 15.17 -6.25 -7.92
CA ILE A 82 16.58 -6.00 -8.25
C ILE A 82 16.92 -6.56 -9.63
N ASP A 83 16.60 -7.84 -9.88
CA ASP A 83 16.87 -8.51 -11.16
C ASP A 83 16.17 -7.79 -12.32
N SER A 84 14.98 -7.26 -12.07
CA SER A 84 14.20 -6.51 -13.04
C SER A 84 14.68 -5.07 -13.23
N LYS A 85 15.51 -4.55 -12.32
CA LYS A 85 15.88 -3.13 -12.22
C LYS A 85 14.64 -2.23 -12.09
N ILE A 86 13.69 -2.65 -11.26
CA ILE A 86 12.47 -1.92 -10.92
C ILE A 86 12.52 -1.60 -9.43
N TYR A 87 12.17 -0.38 -9.04
CA TYR A 87 12.26 0.06 -7.66
C TYR A 87 10.98 -0.23 -6.87
N LEU A 88 11.08 -0.29 -5.55
CA LEU A 88 9.90 -0.12 -4.70
C LEU A 88 9.52 1.36 -4.70
N ALA A 89 8.30 1.69 -5.11
CA ALA A 89 7.78 3.06 -5.11
C ALA A 89 6.85 3.34 -3.93
N MET A 90 6.08 2.34 -3.49
CA MET A 90 5.09 2.54 -2.43
C MET A 90 4.75 1.22 -1.74
N VAL A 91 4.53 1.30 -0.42
CA VAL A 91 3.86 0.25 0.34
C VAL A 91 2.63 0.81 1.05
N THR A 92 1.63 -0.01 1.21
CA THR A 92 0.44 0.35 1.96
C THR A 92 -0.03 -0.83 2.80
N PRO A 93 -0.53 -0.65 4.02
CA PRO A 93 -1.14 -1.74 4.75
C PRO A 93 -2.44 -2.18 4.05
N GLY A 94 -2.63 -3.47 3.76
CA GLY A 94 -3.89 -4.06 3.27
C GLY A 94 -5.05 -4.04 4.29
N ALA A 95 -5.10 -3.03 5.16
CA ALA A 95 -5.91 -2.96 6.37
C ALA A 95 -7.42 -3.16 6.14
N HIS A 96 -7.93 -2.73 4.99
CA HIS A 96 -9.35 -2.82 4.63
C HIS A 96 -9.90 -4.25 4.51
N ARG A 97 -9.03 -5.27 4.38
CA ARG A 97 -9.46 -6.68 4.42
C ARG A 97 -9.67 -7.22 5.83
N HIS A 98 -9.09 -6.57 6.83
CA HIS A 98 -9.05 -7.07 8.20
C HIS A 98 -9.89 -6.21 9.15
N TYR A 99 -10.07 -4.93 8.83
CA TYR A 99 -10.72 -3.96 9.71
C TYR A 99 -11.86 -3.26 8.99
N ALA A 100 -13.06 -3.41 9.53
CA ALA A 100 -14.28 -2.86 8.95
C ALA A 100 -14.87 -1.70 9.78
N TYR A 101 -14.41 -1.43 11.00
CA TYR A 101 -15.05 -0.48 11.91
C TYR A 101 -14.11 0.61 12.42
N GLY A 102 -13.35 1.19 11.49
CA GLY A 102 -12.51 2.35 11.74
C GLY A 102 -11.02 2.09 11.64
N GLY A 103 -10.53 0.84 11.70
CA GLY A 103 -9.10 0.53 11.68
C GLY A 103 -8.32 1.35 12.71
N ILE A 104 -7.28 2.09 12.28
CA ILE A 104 -6.52 2.98 13.17
C ILE A 104 -7.35 4.14 13.75
N ALA A 105 -8.51 4.44 13.16
CA ALA A 105 -9.47 5.41 13.69
C ALA A 105 -10.53 4.78 14.62
N SER A 106 -10.55 3.44 14.78
CA SER A 106 -11.64 2.71 15.43
C SER A 106 -11.96 3.19 16.85
N LEU A 107 -13.25 3.18 17.17
CA LEU A 107 -13.76 3.39 18.52
C LEU A 107 -13.48 2.19 19.43
N ASP A 108 -13.35 0.99 18.85
CA ASP A 108 -12.90 -0.20 19.55
C ASP A 108 -11.38 -0.12 19.77
N PRO A 109 -10.91 -0.07 21.04
CA PRO A 109 -9.48 -0.03 21.33
C PRO A 109 -8.73 -1.30 20.87
N VAL A 110 -9.40 -2.45 20.76
CA VAL A 110 -8.78 -3.71 20.32
C VAL A 110 -8.51 -3.67 18.82
N GLU A 111 -9.52 -3.34 18.01
CA GLU A 111 -9.35 -3.16 16.55
C GLU A 111 -8.27 -2.11 16.27
N ARG A 112 -8.35 -0.95 16.94
CA ARG A 112 -7.37 0.12 16.75
C ARG A 112 -5.95 -0.32 17.04
N LYS A 113 -5.72 -1.05 18.13
CA LYS A 113 -4.39 -1.55 18.49
C LYS A 113 -3.87 -2.54 17.44
N SER A 114 -4.71 -3.47 17.00
CA SER A 114 -4.36 -4.42 15.93
C SER A 114 -3.99 -3.71 14.63
N ALA A 115 -4.76 -2.69 14.24
CA ALA A 115 -4.49 -1.90 13.03
C ALA A 115 -3.21 -1.06 13.14
N GLU A 116 -2.89 -0.52 14.33
CA GLU A 116 -1.61 0.16 14.61
C GLU A 116 -0.44 -0.82 14.40
N GLU A 117 -0.48 -1.99 15.02
CA GLU A 117 0.56 -3.03 14.90
C GLU A 117 0.72 -3.55 13.45
N PHE A 118 -0.39 -3.62 12.71
CA PHE A 118 -0.40 -4.01 11.30
C PHE A 118 0.32 -2.98 10.41
N GLY A 119 0.15 -1.69 10.70
CA GLY A 119 0.92 -0.61 10.07
C GLY A 119 2.41 -0.70 10.41
N GLU A 120 2.77 -0.97 11.66
CA GLU A 120 4.17 -1.16 12.07
C GLU A 120 4.84 -2.33 11.33
N ARG A 121 4.15 -3.45 11.15
CA ARG A 121 4.67 -4.58 10.34
C ARG A 121 4.91 -4.21 8.88
N THR A 122 4.02 -3.41 8.29
CA THR A 122 4.19 -2.89 6.92
C THR A 122 5.49 -2.07 6.81
N VAL A 123 5.72 -1.14 7.75
CA VAL A 123 6.92 -0.29 7.78
C VAL A 123 8.18 -1.13 8.01
N ASN A 124 8.13 -2.12 8.92
CA ASN A 124 9.26 -3.03 9.16
C ASN A 124 9.69 -3.77 7.89
N LEU A 125 8.75 -4.22 7.07
CA LEU A 125 9.10 -4.92 5.83
C LEU A 125 9.69 -3.98 4.78
N ALA A 126 9.23 -2.72 4.72
CA ALA A 126 9.81 -1.69 3.86
C ALA A 126 11.29 -1.43 4.21
N TYR A 127 11.61 -1.31 5.50
CA TYR A 127 12.97 -1.11 6.02
C TYR A 127 13.81 -2.39 6.09
N GLY A 128 13.18 -3.55 6.14
CA GLY A 128 13.86 -4.84 6.22
C GLY A 128 14.17 -5.38 4.83
N PRO A 129 13.54 -6.50 4.42
CA PRO A 129 13.86 -7.18 3.16
C PRO A 129 13.73 -6.30 1.92
N LEU A 130 12.82 -5.33 1.91
CA LEU A 130 12.58 -4.47 0.75
C LEU A 130 13.55 -3.28 0.66
N ARG A 131 14.35 -2.99 1.69
CA ARG A 131 15.21 -1.79 1.72
C ARG A 131 16.23 -1.73 0.59
N LYS A 132 16.69 -2.91 0.14
CA LYS A 132 17.64 -3.08 -0.97
C LYS A 132 17.05 -2.73 -2.35
N THR A 133 15.74 -2.55 -2.45
CA THR A 133 15.05 -2.22 -3.71
C THR A 133 14.65 -0.75 -3.79
N TRP A 134 15.03 0.05 -2.81
CA TRP A 134 14.75 1.48 -2.83
C TRP A 134 15.62 2.17 -3.87
N HIS A 135 15.11 3.27 -4.43
CA HIS A 135 15.87 4.06 -5.38
C HIS A 135 17.14 4.65 -4.71
N PRO A 136 18.30 4.73 -5.41
CA PRO A 136 19.53 5.27 -4.83
C PRO A 136 19.48 6.77 -4.50
N ASP A 137 18.67 7.54 -5.24
CA ASP A 137 18.30 8.92 -4.91
C ASP A 137 17.25 8.95 -3.79
N PRO A 138 17.54 9.54 -2.61
CA PRO A 138 16.61 9.64 -1.49
C PRO A 138 15.31 10.39 -1.80
N LEU A 139 15.32 11.30 -2.78
CA LEU A 139 14.10 12.02 -3.20
C LEU A 139 13.07 11.12 -3.90
N LYS A 140 13.44 9.86 -4.18
CA LYS A 140 12.58 8.86 -4.81
C LYS A 140 12.40 7.61 -3.94
N TRP A 141 12.70 7.70 -2.65
CA TRP A 141 12.41 6.63 -1.71
C TRP A 141 10.91 6.38 -1.60
N PRO A 142 10.51 5.15 -1.25
CA PRO A 142 9.12 4.77 -1.29
C PRO A 142 8.27 5.55 -0.29
N ALA A 143 7.00 5.70 -0.62
CA ALA A 143 6.01 6.22 0.29
C ALA A 143 5.29 5.09 1.06
N VAL A 144 4.77 5.41 2.23
CA VAL A 144 3.77 4.62 2.96
C VAL A 144 2.42 5.31 2.79
N ILE A 145 1.51 4.67 2.07
CA ILE A 145 0.16 5.20 1.87
C ILE A 145 -0.80 4.55 2.85
N ILE A 146 -1.58 5.38 3.54
CA ILE A 146 -2.67 4.94 4.41
C ILE A 146 -3.99 5.28 3.74
N TRP A 147 -4.63 4.26 3.18
CA TRP A 147 -5.95 4.43 2.57
C TRP A 147 -7.05 4.43 3.64
N ASN A 148 -7.99 5.37 3.51
CA ASN A 148 -9.05 5.61 4.49
C ASN A 148 -10.24 4.62 4.42
N GLY A 149 -10.13 3.53 3.63
CA GLY A 149 -11.25 2.64 3.31
C GLY A 149 -11.93 1.98 4.53
N SER A 150 -11.19 1.74 5.62
CA SER A 150 -11.75 1.25 6.89
C SER A 150 -12.30 2.35 7.79
N PHE A 151 -12.02 3.62 7.50
CA PHE A 151 -12.28 4.75 8.40
C PHE A 151 -13.70 5.29 8.17
N GLY A 152 -14.66 4.38 8.06
CA GLY A 152 -16.03 4.72 7.73
C GLY A 152 -16.98 4.71 8.91
N TYR A 153 -18.13 5.31 8.69
CA TYR A 153 -19.25 5.31 9.62
C TYR A 153 -20.57 5.25 8.86
N ASP A 154 -21.50 4.46 9.37
CA ASP A 154 -22.84 4.32 8.80
C ASP A 154 -23.82 5.34 9.39
N LEU A 155 -23.57 5.75 10.63
CA LEU A 155 -24.39 6.71 11.36
C LEU A 155 -23.53 7.88 11.86
N ALA A 156 -23.93 9.09 11.49
CA ALA A 156 -23.30 10.30 12.01
C ALA A 156 -23.59 10.42 13.52
N SER A 157 -22.52 10.40 14.33
CA SER A 157 -22.63 10.51 15.78
C SER A 157 -21.45 11.27 16.37
N ILE A 158 -21.53 11.60 17.66
CA ILE A 158 -20.41 12.21 18.41
C ILE A 158 -19.15 11.33 18.39
N GLY A 159 -19.27 10.04 18.07
CA GLY A 159 -18.15 9.11 17.93
C GLY A 159 -17.14 9.53 16.86
N ILE A 160 -17.59 10.22 15.80
CA ILE A 160 -16.73 10.69 14.71
C ILE A 160 -15.61 11.59 15.22
N PHE A 161 -15.89 12.47 16.18
CA PHE A 161 -14.86 13.30 16.81
C PHE A 161 -13.76 12.44 17.44
N LYS A 162 -14.15 11.40 18.18
CA LYS A 162 -13.20 10.47 18.81
C LYS A 162 -12.43 9.66 17.75
N MET A 163 -13.07 9.25 16.66
CA MET A 163 -12.39 8.57 15.56
C MET A 163 -11.31 9.45 14.91
N TYR A 164 -11.58 10.74 14.66
CA TYR A 164 -10.54 11.67 14.18
C TYR A 164 -9.38 11.82 15.16
N GLN A 165 -9.66 11.90 16.46
CA GLN A 165 -8.61 11.97 17.48
C GLN A 165 -7.77 10.69 17.51
N ASN A 166 -8.40 9.53 17.31
CA ASN A 166 -7.70 8.26 17.17
C ASN A 166 -6.80 8.25 15.94
N LEU A 167 -7.34 8.59 14.77
CA LEU A 167 -6.60 8.65 13.51
C LEU A 167 -5.33 9.51 13.66
N LYS A 168 -5.45 10.73 14.19
CA LYS A 168 -4.31 11.62 14.44
C LYS A 168 -3.26 10.99 15.35
N LYS A 169 -3.70 10.37 16.45
CA LYS A 169 -2.79 9.73 17.42
C LYS A 169 -2.11 8.51 16.82
N SER A 170 -2.84 7.66 16.11
CA SER A 170 -2.31 6.44 15.51
C SER A 170 -1.36 6.75 14.35
N MET A 171 -1.67 7.73 13.50
CA MET A 171 -0.72 8.21 12.48
C MET A 171 0.55 8.77 13.11
N ALA A 172 0.43 9.62 14.13
CA ALA A 172 1.60 10.18 14.81
C ALA A 172 2.46 9.09 15.51
N LYS A 173 1.83 8.04 16.06
CA LYS A 173 2.56 6.89 16.60
C LYS A 173 3.32 6.15 15.51
N LEU A 174 2.71 5.92 14.35
CA LEU A 174 3.36 5.22 13.23
C LEU A 174 4.55 6.01 12.68
N CYS A 175 4.44 7.34 12.53
CA CYS A 175 5.57 8.18 12.16
C CYS A 175 6.70 8.09 13.21
N LYS A 176 6.39 8.17 14.50
CA LYS A 176 7.39 8.00 15.58
C LYS A 176 7.98 6.59 15.65
N TYR A 177 7.24 5.59 15.20
CA TYR A 177 7.75 4.23 15.09
C TYR A 177 8.76 4.16 13.95
N GLU A 178 8.40 4.72 12.80
CA GLU A 178 9.23 4.78 11.60
C GLU A 178 10.52 5.59 11.80
N GLU A 179 10.49 6.69 12.56
CA GLU A 179 11.68 7.46 12.97
C GLU A 179 12.74 6.60 13.67
N LYS A 180 12.35 5.52 14.36
CA LYS A 180 13.29 4.61 15.03
C LYS A 180 13.99 3.66 14.06
N LEU A 181 13.43 3.48 12.87
CA LEU A 181 13.94 2.58 11.83
C LEU A 181 14.77 3.33 10.78
N GLY A 182 14.52 4.63 10.59
CA GLY A 182 15.33 5.49 9.74
C GLY A 182 14.79 6.91 9.58
N GLY A 183 13.46 7.11 9.58
CA GLY A 183 12.87 8.43 9.31
C GLY A 183 12.86 8.84 7.83
N ASP A 184 13.08 7.89 6.93
CA ASP A 184 13.30 8.04 5.50
C ASP A 184 12.02 7.94 4.65
N LEU A 185 10.91 7.41 5.19
CA LEU A 185 9.69 7.16 4.43
C LEU A 185 8.76 8.38 4.41
N TYR A 186 8.18 8.66 3.24
CA TYR A 186 7.12 9.64 3.12
C TYR A 186 5.76 9.01 3.46
N PHE A 187 4.98 9.63 4.34
CA PHE A 187 3.62 9.19 4.63
C PHE A 187 2.58 10.05 3.91
N ALA A 188 1.57 9.43 3.32
CA ALA A 188 0.38 10.13 2.84
C ALA A 188 -0.90 9.38 3.16
N ILE A 189 -2.00 10.12 3.25
CA ILE A 189 -3.34 9.57 3.42
C ILE A 189 -4.04 9.66 2.07
N GLU A 190 -4.62 8.55 1.61
CA GLU A 190 -5.44 8.53 0.41
C GLU A 190 -6.91 8.78 0.79
N PRO A 191 -7.48 9.96 0.44
CA PRO A 191 -8.87 10.28 0.72
C PRO A 191 -9.80 9.54 -0.25
N LYS A 192 -10.98 9.19 0.25
CA LYS A 192 -12.07 8.65 -0.57
C LYS A 192 -13.40 9.01 0.09
N PRO A 193 -14.43 9.41 -0.68
CA PRO A 193 -15.68 9.87 -0.09
C PRO A 193 -16.51 8.76 0.58
N ASN A 194 -16.58 7.58 -0.04
CA ASN A 194 -17.43 6.45 0.36
C ASN A 194 -16.98 5.14 -0.34
N GLU A 195 -17.84 4.11 -0.28
CA GLU A 195 -17.69 2.73 -0.80
C GLU A 195 -16.98 1.80 0.19
N GLY A 196 -17.74 0.85 0.74
CA GLY A 196 -17.44 0.08 1.97
C GLY A 196 -18.23 0.62 3.16
N HIS A 197 -18.39 1.94 3.22
CA HIS A 197 -19.28 2.68 4.13
C HIS A 197 -19.97 3.82 3.35
N PRO A 198 -21.11 4.33 3.83
CA PRO A 198 -21.79 5.47 3.18
C PRO A 198 -21.01 6.78 3.31
N ALA A 199 -20.14 6.89 4.31
CA ALA A 199 -19.22 8.01 4.47
C ALA A 199 -17.90 7.55 5.11
N LEU A 200 -16.79 8.17 4.70
CA LEU A 200 -15.46 7.97 5.27
C LEU A 200 -14.97 9.24 5.97
N LEU A 201 -14.07 9.10 6.95
CA LEU A 201 -13.56 10.23 7.74
C LEU A 201 -12.80 11.26 6.90
N ILE A 202 -12.08 10.85 5.86
CA ILE A 202 -11.28 11.77 5.02
C ILE A 202 -11.81 11.72 3.59
N PRO A 203 -12.93 12.41 3.29
CA PRO A 203 -13.63 12.22 2.02
C PRO A 203 -12.93 12.86 0.82
N THR A 204 -12.10 13.88 1.06
CA THR A 204 -11.44 14.71 0.05
C THR A 204 -10.06 15.16 0.54
N VAL A 205 -9.25 15.75 -0.35
CA VAL A 205 -7.89 16.26 -0.05
C VAL A 205 -7.89 17.46 0.92
N ALA A 206 -8.86 18.37 0.78
CA ALA A 206 -9.03 19.63 1.53
C ALA A 206 -7.76 20.48 1.70
#